data_AF-A0A914X1M7-F1
#
_entry.id   AF-A0A914X1M7-F1
#
_cell.length_a   1.000
_cell.length_b   1.000
_cell.length_c   1.000
_cell.angle_alpha   90.00
_cell.angle_beta   90.00
_cell.angle_gamma   90.00
#
_symmetry.space_group_name_H-M   'P 1'
#
loop_
_entity.id
_entity.type
_entity.pdbx_description
1 polymer ?
#
loop_
_entity_poly.entity_id
_entity_poly.type
_entity_poly.pdbx_seq_one_letter_code
_entity_poly.pdbx_strand_id
1 'polypeptide(L)'
;MGNTDAKIMDREKGTIFNENSPRYMCCCNSIHVKTGTAIIAILAITELVLKFVIAAGTSGSHITSMARSSGVLVIGGVVIACIFYALRSQRAAFLLPYMILLVVGIFWSVGWIIISFFALAGADFPQSILRQFIGEDTISTDIKTISSTLIVISAINITLSLWFLWVVYKCFVFFRDQATFAINNTTDVGYASNVNPITCKYQT
;
A
#
# COMPACT_ATOMS: atom_id res chain seq x y z
N MET A 1 -1.23 -24.38 37.67
CA MET A 1 -0.26 -23.50 38.36
C MET A 1 0.81 -23.13 37.35
N GLY A 2 0.97 -21.84 37.01
CA GLY A 2 2.04 -21.38 36.11
C GLY A 2 1.62 -20.35 35.05
N ASN A 3 0.90 -19.27 35.38
CA ASN A 3 0.59 -18.22 34.40
C ASN A 3 0.44 -16.80 34.97
N THR A 4 1.12 -16.48 36.07
CA THR A 4 1.06 -15.13 36.68
C THR A 4 2.42 -14.45 36.74
N ASP A 5 3.52 -15.21 36.76
CA ASP A 5 4.87 -14.63 36.93
C ASP A 5 5.45 -14.06 35.63
N ALA A 6 4.98 -14.52 34.47
CA ALA A 6 5.37 -13.95 33.18
C ALA A 6 4.77 -12.55 32.95
N LYS A 7 3.64 -12.23 33.59
CA LYS A 7 2.95 -10.95 33.39
C LYS A 7 3.55 -9.81 34.21
N ILE A 8 4.37 -10.12 35.22
CA ILE A 8 4.96 -9.14 36.14
C ILE A 8 6.38 -8.75 35.70
N MET A 9 7.12 -9.63 35.02
CA MET A 9 8.45 -9.30 34.48
C MET A 9 8.44 -8.36 33.26
N ASP A 10 7.29 -8.15 32.60
CA ASP A 10 7.15 -7.16 31.52
C ASP A 10 6.97 -5.71 32.02
N ARG A 11 6.83 -5.50 33.35
CA ARG A 11 6.47 -4.18 33.90
C ARG A 11 7.65 -3.31 34.33
N GLU A 12 8.88 -3.84 34.35
CA GLU A 12 10.02 -3.18 35.03
C GLU A 12 11.34 -3.10 34.25
N LYS A 13 11.35 -3.34 32.93
CA LYS A 13 12.48 -2.94 32.09
C LYS A 13 12.04 -1.76 31.22
N GLY A 14 12.71 -0.62 31.37
CA GLY A 14 12.53 0.57 30.55
C GLY A 14 12.25 0.18 29.09
N THR A 15 11.07 0.55 28.61
CA THR A 15 10.33 -0.15 27.56
C THR A 15 11.03 -0.05 26.20
N ILE A 16 11.91 -1.01 25.90
CA ILE A 16 12.54 -1.12 24.59
C ILE A 16 11.45 -1.49 23.57
N PHE A 17 11.31 -0.69 22.52
CA PHE A 17 10.37 -0.97 21.42
C PHE A 17 10.71 -2.32 20.76
N ASN A 18 9.82 -3.30 20.91
CA ASN A 18 10.01 -4.62 20.31
C ASN A 18 9.58 -4.60 18.84
N GLU A 19 10.54 -4.34 17.94
CA GLU A 19 10.32 -4.36 16.49
C GLU A 19 9.85 -5.73 15.98
N ASN A 20 10.21 -6.83 16.67
CA ASN A 20 9.93 -8.19 16.23
C ASN A 20 8.58 -8.74 16.72
N SER A 21 7.69 -7.86 17.20
CA SER A 21 6.33 -8.25 17.58
C SER A 21 5.58 -8.87 16.40
N PRO A 22 4.83 -9.98 16.58
CA PRO A 22 4.01 -10.58 15.53
C PRO A 22 2.98 -9.61 14.93
N ARG A 23 2.66 -8.52 15.65
CA ARG A 23 1.80 -7.44 15.16
C ARG A 23 2.36 -6.74 13.91
N TYR A 24 3.68 -6.74 13.73
CA TYR A 24 4.42 -6.08 12.64
C TYR A 24 4.94 -7.08 11.59
N MET A 25 4.36 -8.28 11.54
CA MET A 25 4.64 -9.26 10.51
C MET A 25 3.47 -9.37 9.52
N CYS A 26 3.79 -9.66 8.26
CA CYS A 26 2.87 -9.99 7.18
C CYS A 26 3.16 -11.42 6.67
N CYS A 27 2.31 -11.91 5.75
CA CYS A 27 2.45 -13.24 5.11
C CYS A 27 2.57 -14.37 6.13
N CYS A 28 1.48 -14.70 6.84
CA CYS A 28 1.48 -15.76 7.86
C CYS A 28 2.53 -15.55 8.96
N ASN A 29 2.74 -14.30 9.37
CA ASN A 29 3.70 -13.92 10.41
C ASN A 29 5.16 -14.25 10.08
N SER A 30 5.50 -14.44 8.80
CA SER A 30 6.84 -14.85 8.36
C SER A 30 7.72 -13.72 7.84
N ILE A 31 7.13 -12.60 7.42
CA ILE A 31 7.88 -11.49 6.79
C ILE A 31 7.64 -10.21 7.56
N HIS A 32 8.70 -9.47 7.89
CA HIS A 32 8.57 -8.16 8.53
C HIS A 32 7.90 -7.15 7.59
N VAL A 33 7.02 -6.29 8.11
CA VAL A 33 6.23 -5.34 7.30
C VAL A 33 7.08 -4.38 6.46
N LYS A 34 8.30 -4.03 6.91
CA LYS A 34 9.26 -3.24 6.12
C LYS A 34 9.65 -3.99 4.83
N THR A 35 10.00 -5.26 4.94
CA THR A 35 10.38 -6.12 3.81
C THR A 35 9.19 -6.38 2.90
N GLY A 36 8.02 -6.66 3.46
CA GLY A 36 6.78 -6.82 2.68
C GLY A 36 6.45 -5.56 1.85
N THR A 37 6.57 -4.38 2.45
CA THR A 37 6.34 -3.10 1.76
C THR A 37 7.40 -2.83 0.69
N ALA A 38 8.65 -3.20 0.92
CA ALA A 38 9.71 -3.10 -0.10
C ALA A 38 9.43 -4.01 -1.31
N ILE A 39 8.95 -5.24 -1.09
CA ILE A 39 8.54 -6.14 -2.18
C ILE A 39 7.40 -5.51 -2.99
N ILE A 40 6.40 -4.94 -2.32
CA ILE A 40 5.29 -4.24 -2.99
C ILE A 40 5.80 -3.05 -3.82
N ALA A 41 6.76 -2.28 -3.32
CA ALA A 41 7.37 -1.17 -4.06
C ALA A 41 8.07 -1.66 -5.35
N ILE A 42 8.77 -2.79 -5.29
CA ILE A 42 9.40 -3.41 -6.47
C ILE A 42 8.34 -3.90 -7.46
N LEU A 43 7.28 -4.55 -6.99
CA LEU A 43 6.17 -4.98 -7.85
C LEU A 43 5.48 -3.78 -8.54
N ALA A 44 5.31 -2.66 -7.82
CA ALA A 44 4.77 -1.43 -8.38
C ALA A 44 5.68 -0.83 -9.46
N ILE A 45 7.01 -0.90 -9.31
CA ILE A 45 7.96 -0.54 -10.37
C ILE A 45 7.77 -1.43 -11.59
N THR A 46 7.70 -2.75 -11.39
CA THR A 46 7.51 -3.71 -12.48
C THR A 46 6.20 -3.42 -13.24
N GLU A 47 5.12 -3.12 -12.53
CA GLU A 47 3.84 -2.72 -13.14
C GLU A 47 3.97 -1.41 -13.94
N LEU A 48 4.68 -0.41 -13.40
CA LEU A 48 4.91 0.86 -14.08
C LEU A 48 5.73 0.68 -15.37
N VAL A 49 6.78 -0.14 -15.32
CA VAL A 49 7.62 -0.47 -16.48
C VAL A 49 6.80 -1.21 -17.54
N LEU A 50 5.98 -2.19 -17.14
CA LEU A 50 5.13 -2.91 -18.08
C LEU A 50 4.14 -1.97 -18.78
N LYS A 51 3.49 -1.06 -18.03
CA LYS A 51 2.62 -0.03 -18.60
C LYS A 51 3.37 0.90 -19.57
N PHE A 52 4.59 1.28 -19.24
CA PHE A 52 5.45 2.07 -20.13
C PHE A 52 5.77 1.34 -21.43
N VAL A 53 6.15 0.06 -21.36
CA VAL A 53 6.46 -0.76 -22.55
C VAL A 53 5.23 -0.93 -23.44
N ILE A 54 4.05 -1.20 -22.86
CA ILE A 54 2.79 -1.31 -23.60
C ILE A 54 2.44 0.03 -24.27
N ALA A 55 2.56 1.13 -23.54
CA ALA A 55 2.31 2.47 -24.09
C ALA A 55 3.29 2.81 -25.23
N ALA A 56 4.57 2.46 -25.10
CA ALA A 56 5.57 2.67 -26.14
C ALA A 56 5.33 1.80 -27.38
N GLY A 57 4.93 0.55 -27.21
CA GLY A 57 4.64 -0.38 -28.31
C GLY A 57 3.38 -0.06 -29.10
N THR A 58 2.44 0.70 -28.52
CA THR A 58 1.14 1.07 -29.14
C THR A 58 1.14 2.46 -29.78
N SER A 59 2.30 3.12 -29.89
CA SER A 59 2.48 4.51 -30.35
C SER A 59 2.18 4.79 -31.84
N GLY A 60 1.34 3.98 -32.48
CA GLY A 60 0.77 4.27 -33.79
C GLY A 60 -0.22 5.45 -33.72
N SER A 61 0.27 6.65 -34.01
CA SER A 61 -0.47 7.79 -34.61
C SER A 61 -1.57 8.55 -33.84
N HIS A 62 -1.58 8.65 -32.50
CA HIS A 62 -2.42 9.68 -31.83
C HIS A 62 -1.72 10.39 -30.67
N ILE A 63 -1.36 11.67 -30.88
CA ILE A 63 -0.69 12.58 -29.92
C ILE A 63 -1.47 12.68 -28.58
N THR A 64 -2.80 12.57 -28.63
CA THR A 64 -3.70 12.64 -27.46
C THR A 64 -3.64 11.39 -26.57
N SER A 65 -3.36 10.22 -27.15
CA SER A 65 -3.18 8.96 -26.39
C SER A 65 -1.86 8.97 -25.62
N MET A 66 -0.79 9.47 -26.25
CA MET A 66 0.53 9.54 -25.64
C MET A 66 0.58 10.52 -24.44
N ALA A 67 -0.12 11.65 -24.53
CA ALA A 67 -0.24 12.62 -23.43
C ALA A 67 -1.04 12.08 -22.23
N ARG A 68 -2.06 11.24 -22.46
CA ARG A 68 -2.82 10.60 -21.37
C ARG A 68 -1.97 9.55 -20.64
N SER A 69 -1.23 8.75 -21.40
CA SER A 69 -0.36 7.70 -20.86
C SER A 69 0.81 8.26 -20.05
N SER A 70 1.39 9.38 -20.46
CA SER A 70 2.49 10.02 -19.72
C SER A 70 2.07 10.53 -18.33
N GLY A 71 0.85 11.07 -18.20
CA GLY A 71 0.33 11.54 -16.90
C GLY A 71 0.25 10.42 -15.86
N VAL A 72 -0.26 9.25 -16.25
CA VAL A 72 -0.35 8.07 -15.37
C VAL A 72 1.05 7.60 -14.94
N LEU A 73 2.01 7.64 -15.86
CA LEU A 73 3.40 7.25 -15.57
C LEU A 73 4.07 8.19 -14.58
N VAL A 74 3.87 9.50 -14.74
CA VAL A 74 4.42 10.51 -13.81
C VAL A 74 3.83 10.35 -12.42
N ILE A 75 2.50 10.23 -12.31
CA ILE A 75 1.83 10.04 -11.02
C ILE A 75 2.32 8.74 -10.35
N GLY A 76 2.39 7.64 -11.11
CA GLY A 76 2.90 6.37 -10.63
C GLY A 76 4.34 6.47 -10.13
N GLY A 77 5.22 7.14 -10.89
CA GLY A 77 6.62 7.36 -10.52
C GLY A 77 6.77 8.18 -9.23
N VAL A 78 6.00 9.27 -9.08
CA VAL A 78 6.01 10.10 -7.86
C VAL A 78 5.60 9.28 -6.65
N VAL A 79 4.55 8.46 -6.77
CA VAL A 79 4.06 7.65 -5.65
C VAL A 79 5.04 6.57 -5.25
N ILE A 80 5.67 5.91 -6.22
CA ILE A 80 6.72 4.94 -5.94
C ILE A 80 7.89 5.62 -5.23
N ALA A 81 8.31 6.80 -5.70
CA ALA A 81 9.35 7.59 -5.02
C ALA A 81 8.94 7.93 -3.58
N CYS A 82 7.67 8.27 -3.33
CA CYS A 82 7.15 8.47 -1.97
C CYS A 82 7.28 7.20 -1.11
N ILE A 83 6.98 6.00 -1.63
CA ILE A 83 7.14 4.74 -0.87
C ILE A 83 8.62 4.50 -0.52
N PHE A 84 9.53 4.65 -1.48
CA PHE A 84 10.96 4.48 -1.22
C PHE A 84 11.47 5.51 -0.20
N TYR A 85 11.03 6.76 -0.34
CA TYR A 85 11.35 7.81 0.62
C TYR A 85 10.77 7.49 2.01
N ALA A 86 9.55 6.95 2.07
CA ALA A 86 8.91 6.54 3.33
C ALA A 86 9.71 5.42 4.02
N LEU A 87 10.15 4.42 3.26
CA LEU A 87 10.95 3.31 3.77
C LEU A 87 12.33 3.77 4.27
N ARG A 88 12.97 4.71 3.55
CA ARG A 88 14.27 5.26 3.94
C ARG A 88 14.18 6.20 5.14
N SER A 89 13.17 7.07 5.18
CA SER A 89 12.99 8.09 6.23
C SER A 89 12.21 7.59 7.44
N GLN A 90 11.62 6.38 7.36
CA GLN A 90 10.74 5.79 8.38
C GLN A 90 9.55 6.71 8.75
N ARG A 91 9.09 7.54 7.79
CA ARG A 91 7.99 8.49 8.00
C ARG A 91 6.69 7.95 7.42
N ALA A 92 5.73 7.68 8.31
CA ALA A 92 4.41 7.13 7.96
C ALA A 92 3.63 7.98 6.94
N ALA A 93 3.77 9.31 6.98
CA ALA A 93 3.01 10.23 6.11
C ALA A 93 3.21 9.98 4.60
N PHE A 94 4.38 9.49 4.19
CA PHE A 94 4.70 9.26 2.78
C PHE A 94 4.11 7.96 2.21
N LEU A 95 3.55 7.06 3.04
CA LEU A 95 2.80 5.89 2.56
C LEU A 95 1.34 6.23 2.21
N LEU A 96 0.83 7.33 2.73
CA LEU A 96 -0.55 7.79 2.50
C LEU A 96 -0.92 7.95 1.01
N PRO A 97 -0.11 8.60 0.14
CA PRO A 97 -0.44 8.73 -1.28
C PRO A 97 -0.61 7.37 -1.98
N TYR A 98 0.20 6.38 -1.61
CA TYR A 98 0.06 5.04 -2.18
C TYR A 98 -1.21 4.33 -1.70
N MET A 99 -1.56 4.44 -0.41
CA MET A 99 -2.80 3.88 0.13
C MET A 99 -4.04 4.51 -0.54
N ILE A 100 -4.04 5.83 -0.76
CA ILE A 100 -5.11 6.53 -1.47
C ILE A 100 -5.25 5.99 -2.90
N LEU A 101 -4.14 5.79 -3.61
CA LEU A 101 -4.17 5.23 -4.96
C LEU A 101 -4.68 3.79 -5.01
N LEU A 102 -4.33 2.95 -4.04
CA LEU A 102 -4.88 1.59 -3.95
C LEU A 102 -6.40 1.62 -3.77
N VAL A 103 -6.91 2.51 -2.91
CA VAL A 103 -8.36 2.67 -2.69
C VAL A 103 -9.06 3.15 -3.97
N VAL A 104 -8.53 4.18 -4.63
CA VAL A 104 -9.06 4.66 -5.91
C VAL A 104 -9.02 3.56 -6.99
N GLY A 105 -7.94 2.77 -7.04
CA GLY A 105 -7.79 1.64 -7.94
C GLY A 105 -8.81 0.52 -7.70
N ILE A 106 -9.17 0.26 -6.44
CA ILE A 106 -10.23 -0.69 -6.09
C ILE A 106 -11.58 -0.18 -6.62
N PHE A 107 -11.94 1.07 -6.37
CA PHE A 107 -13.20 1.65 -6.89
C PHE A 107 -13.25 1.62 -8.42
N TRP A 108 -12.15 1.96 -9.07
CA TRP A 108 -12.02 1.89 -10.53
C TRP A 108 -12.24 0.45 -11.04
N SER A 109 -11.62 -0.54 -10.40
CA SER A 109 -11.77 -1.96 -10.76
C SER A 109 -13.20 -2.48 -10.54
N VAL A 110 -13.88 -2.03 -9.49
CA VAL A 110 -15.31 -2.34 -9.27
C VAL A 110 -16.17 -1.75 -10.38
N GLY A 111 -15.90 -0.51 -10.81
CA GLY A 111 -16.58 0.10 -11.95
C GLY A 111 -16.44 -0.73 -13.23
N TRP A 112 -15.25 -1.24 -13.51
CA TRP A 112 -15.01 -2.15 -14.65
C TRP A 112 -15.81 -3.44 -14.55
N ILE A 113 -15.88 -4.07 -13.38
CA ILE A 113 -16.69 -5.28 -13.19
C ILE A 113 -18.17 -4.99 -13.49
N ILE A 114 -18.70 -3.86 -13.01
CA ILE A 114 -20.10 -3.47 -13.24
C ILE A 114 -20.36 -3.29 -14.75
N ILE A 115 -19.49 -2.55 -15.45
CA ILE A 115 -19.60 -2.34 -16.91
C ILE A 115 -19.55 -3.67 -17.65
N SER A 116 -18.57 -4.53 -17.34
CA SER A 116 -18.43 -5.84 -17.99
C SER A 116 -19.60 -6.78 -17.70
N PHE A 117 -20.17 -6.72 -16.49
CA PHE A 117 -21.35 -7.50 -16.12
C PHE A 117 -22.58 -7.09 -16.95
N PHE A 118 -22.86 -5.79 -17.07
CA PHE A 118 -23.97 -5.33 -17.90
C PHE A 118 -23.74 -5.56 -19.40
N ALA A 119 -22.49 -5.48 -19.87
CA ALA A 119 -22.14 -5.82 -21.26
C ALA A 119 -22.46 -7.29 -21.57
N LEU A 120 -22.22 -8.20 -20.61
CA LEU A 120 -22.54 -9.62 -20.73
C LEU A 120 -24.05 -9.89 -20.71
N ALA A 121 -24.82 -9.08 -19.97
CA ALA A 121 -26.28 -9.12 -19.94
C ALA A 121 -26.94 -8.62 -21.24
N GLY A 122 -26.16 -8.10 -22.20
CA GLY A 122 -26.66 -7.64 -23.49
C GLY A 122 -27.11 -6.18 -23.52
N ALA A 123 -26.69 -5.35 -22.56
CA ALA A 123 -26.99 -3.92 -22.59
C ALA A 123 -26.12 -3.18 -23.63
N ASP A 124 -26.74 -2.37 -24.48
CA ASP A 124 -26.06 -1.69 -25.60
C ASP A 124 -25.04 -0.65 -25.14
N PHE A 125 -25.36 0.12 -24.09
CA PHE A 125 -24.49 1.20 -23.60
C PHE A 125 -23.15 0.71 -23.00
N PRO A 126 -23.11 -0.32 -22.14
CA PRO A 126 -21.85 -0.90 -21.67
C PRO A 126 -21.02 -1.53 -22.79
N GLN A 127 -21.66 -2.10 -23.81
CA GLN A 127 -20.96 -2.68 -24.96
C GLN A 127 -20.27 -1.60 -25.81
N SER A 128 -20.90 -0.44 -26.02
CA SER A 128 -20.28 0.65 -26.77
C SER A 128 -19.06 1.23 -26.04
N ILE A 129 -19.14 1.38 -24.72
CA ILE A 129 -17.99 1.75 -23.88
C ILE A 129 -16.87 0.73 -24.04
N LEU A 130 -17.18 -0.56 -23.90
CA LEU A 130 -16.18 -1.62 -24.00
C LEU A 130 -15.46 -1.60 -25.37
N ARG A 131 -16.22 -1.46 -26.46
CA ARG A 131 -15.69 -1.38 -27.82
C ARG A 131 -14.80 -0.16 -28.02
N GLN A 132 -15.19 1.00 -27.49
CA GLN A 132 -14.38 2.22 -27.56
C GLN A 132 -13.03 2.06 -26.84
N PHE A 133 -13.01 1.33 -25.72
CA PHE A 133 -11.79 1.11 -24.94
C PHE A 133 -10.86 0.04 -25.53
N ILE A 134 -11.41 -1.01 -26.16
CA ILE A 134 -10.63 -2.14 -26.70
C ILE A 134 -10.15 -1.87 -28.13
N GLY A 135 -10.83 -0.98 -28.84
CA GLY A 135 -10.54 -0.66 -30.24
C GLY A 135 -11.39 -1.49 -31.19
N GLU A 136 -11.92 -0.80 -32.20
CA GLU A 136 -12.88 -1.34 -33.16
C GLU A 136 -12.28 -2.50 -33.99
N ASP A 137 -10.96 -2.61 -34.14
CA ASP A 137 -10.33 -3.65 -34.97
C ASP A 137 -10.33 -5.06 -34.36
N THR A 138 -10.71 -5.23 -33.09
CA THR A 138 -10.79 -6.54 -32.41
C THR A 138 -12.13 -7.29 -32.63
N ILE A 139 -12.94 -6.82 -33.59
CA ILE A 139 -14.32 -7.23 -33.92
C ILE A 139 -14.54 -8.75 -34.16
N SER A 140 -13.50 -9.55 -34.39
CA SER A 140 -13.66 -11.01 -34.52
C SER A 140 -13.78 -11.76 -33.19
N THR A 141 -13.49 -11.11 -32.05
CA THR A 141 -13.53 -11.77 -30.74
C THR A 141 -14.87 -11.54 -30.07
N ASP A 142 -15.51 -12.62 -29.62
CA ASP A 142 -16.78 -12.56 -28.90
C ASP A 142 -16.71 -11.62 -27.69
N ILE A 143 -17.52 -10.55 -27.71
CA ILE A 143 -17.67 -9.58 -26.61
C ILE A 143 -17.91 -10.26 -25.26
N LYS A 144 -18.58 -11.42 -25.29
CA LYS A 144 -18.81 -12.26 -24.11
C LYS A 144 -17.51 -12.76 -23.49
N THR A 145 -16.56 -13.24 -24.31
CA THR A 145 -15.26 -13.75 -23.89
C THR A 145 -14.38 -12.63 -23.34
N ILE A 146 -14.41 -11.46 -23.97
CA ILE A 146 -13.71 -10.27 -23.49
C ILE A 146 -14.27 -9.83 -22.14
N SER A 147 -15.59 -9.72 -22.02
CA SER A 147 -16.25 -9.27 -20.79
C SER A 147 -15.99 -10.23 -19.63
N SER A 148 -16.04 -11.55 -19.87
CA SER A 148 -15.72 -12.54 -18.84
C SER A 148 -14.25 -12.45 -18.40
N THR A 149 -13.33 -12.27 -19.33
CA THR A 149 -11.88 -12.12 -19.04
C THR A 149 -11.62 -10.87 -18.20
N LEU A 150 -12.24 -9.74 -18.55
CA LEU A 150 -12.10 -8.49 -17.80
C LEU A 150 -12.63 -8.58 -16.37
N ILE A 151 -13.74 -9.31 -16.14
CA ILE A 151 -14.25 -9.56 -14.78
C ILE A 151 -13.22 -10.32 -13.95
N VAL A 152 -12.65 -11.40 -14.51
CA VAL A 152 -11.66 -12.23 -13.81
C VAL A 152 -10.40 -11.41 -13.47
N ILE A 153 -9.87 -10.67 -14.44
CA ILE A 153 -8.69 -9.82 -14.23
C ILE A 153 -8.97 -8.74 -13.17
N SER A 154 -10.13 -8.10 -13.23
CA SER A 154 -10.52 -7.07 -12.26
C SER A 154 -10.68 -7.63 -10.84
N ALA A 155 -11.25 -8.84 -10.70
CA ALA A 155 -11.37 -9.50 -9.40
C ALA A 155 -9.99 -9.84 -8.78
N ILE A 156 -9.05 -10.29 -9.60
CA ILE A 156 -7.65 -10.53 -9.17
C ILE A 156 -7.01 -9.22 -8.72
N ASN A 157 -7.16 -8.15 -9.50
CA ASN A 157 -6.61 -6.83 -9.16
C ASN A 157 -7.17 -6.28 -7.85
N ILE A 158 -8.48 -6.45 -7.58
CA ILE A 158 -9.09 -6.06 -6.30
C ILE A 158 -8.48 -6.84 -5.14
N THR A 159 -8.36 -8.16 -5.29
CA THR A 159 -7.80 -9.04 -4.25
C THR A 159 -6.36 -8.66 -3.93
N LEU A 160 -5.53 -8.46 -4.96
CA LEU A 160 -4.15 -8.01 -4.80
C LEU A 160 -4.07 -6.61 -4.18
N SER A 161 -4.93 -5.67 -4.60
CA SER A 161 -4.94 -4.31 -4.08
C SER A 161 -5.32 -4.26 -2.59
N LEU A 162 -6.32 -5.06 -2.18
CA LEU A 162 -6.69 -5.20 -0.77
C LEU A 162 -5.56 -5.81 0.06
N TRP A 163 -4.88 -6.81 -0.49
CA TRP A 163 -3.73 -7.43 0.16
C TRP A 163 -2.56 -6.45 0.32
N PHE A 164 -2.20 -5.72 -0.75
CA PHE A 164 -1.18 -4.67 -0.69
C PHE A 164 -1.57 -3.57 0.31
N LEU A 165 -2.83 -3.12 0.28
CA LEU A 165 -3.32 -2.10 1.20
C LEU A 165 -3.17 -2.54 2.66
N TRP A 166 -3.49 -3.80 2.96
CA TRP A 166 -3.33 -4.37 4.30
C TRP A 166 -1.86 -4.38 4.75
N VAL A 167 -0.93 -4.81 3.90
CA VAL A 167 0.51 -4.85 4.22
C VAL A 167 1.06 -3.42 4.43
N VAL A 168 0.72 -2.49 3.54
CA VAL A 168 1.14 -1.08 3.61
C VAL A 168 0.57 -0.41 4.85
N TYR A 169 -0.70 -0.65 5.16
CA TYR A 169 -1.35 -0.15 6.37
C TYR A 169 -0.64 -0.65 7.64
N LYS A 170 -0.25 -1.92 7.68
CA LYS A 170 0.55 -2.46 8.80
C LYS A 170 1.91 -1.78 8.92
N CYS A 171 2.57 -1.48 7.80
CA CYS A 171 3.82 -0.71 7.80
C CYS A 171 3.61 0.74 8.25
N PHE A 172 2.51 1.38 7.85
CA PHE A 172 2.12 2.71 8.31
C PHE A 172 1.93 2.74 9.83
N VAL A 173 1.19 1.77 10.38
CA VAL A 173 1.00 1.63 11.84
C VAL A 173 2.34 1.39 12.54
N PHE A 174 3.20 0.54 11.98
CA PHE A 174 4.54 0.31 12.52
C PHE A 174 5.35 1.60 12.65
N PHE A 175 5.43 2.42 11.59
CA PHE A 175 6.16 3.70 11.64
C PHE A 175 5.54 4.71 12.60
N ARG A 176 4.21 4.75 12.69
CA ARG A 176 3.51 5.62 13.65
C ARG A 176 3.80 5.21 15.09
N ASP A 177 3.74 3.91 15.38
CA ASP A 177 3.98 3.39 16.71
C ASP A 177 5.46 3.67 17.08
N GLN A 178 6.42 3.37 16.19
CA GLN A 178 7.84 3.68 16.39
C GLN A 178 8.10 5.17 16.68
N ALA A 179 7.45 6.08 15.96
CA ALA A 179 7.56 7.52 16.21
C ALA A 179 7.01 7.92 17.58
N THR A 180 5.91 7.30 18.02
CA THR A 180 5.29 7.55 19.33
C THR A 180 6.21 7.10 20.46
N PHE A 181 6.83 5.92 20.33
CA PHE A 181 7.81 5.42 21.31
C PHE A 181 9.05 6.32 21.41
N ALA A 182 9.54 6.84 20.29
CA ALA A 182 10.67 7.78 20.28
C ALA A 182 10.36 9.06 21.07
N ILE A 183 9.15 9.62 20.89
CA ILE A 183 8.71 10.82 21.61
C ILE A 183 8.61 10.54 23.12
N ASN A 184 7.93 9.46 23.53
CA ASN A 184 7.74 9.13 24.94
C ASN A 184 9.08 8.91 25.69
N ASN A 185 10.05 8.23 25.05
CA ASN A 185 11.37 8.06 25.65
C ASN A 185 12.10 9.41 25.84
N THR A 186 11.95 10.37 24.92
CA THR A 186 12.57 11.70 25.10
C THR A 186 11.92 12.52 26.21
N THR A 187 10.60 12.42 26.40
CA THR A 187 9.91 13.10 27.49
C THR A 187 10.29 12.53 28.85
N ASP A 188 10.43 11.20 28.97
CA ASP A 188 10.80 10.55 30.23
C ASP A 188 12.24 10.89 30.65
N VAL A 189 13.18 10.95 29.69
CA VAL A 189 14.56 11.39 29.96
C VAL A 189 14.60 12.89 30.32
N GLY A 190 13.79 13.72 29.66
CA GLY A 190 13.67 15.15 29.97
C GLY A 190 13.05 15.44 31.35
N TYR A 191 12.15 14.56 31.82
CA TYR A 191 11.64 14.61 33.20
C TYR A 191 12.67 14.10 34.20
N ALA A 192 13.35 12.97 33.92
CA ALA A 192 14.36 12.41 34.81
C ALA A 192 15.58 13.33 35.03
N SER A 193 15.91 14.19 34.05
CA SER A 193 16.99 15.18 34.16
C SER A 193 16.59 16.48 34.87
N ASN A 194 15.29 16.73 35.10
CA ASN A 194 14.80 17.86 35.91
C ASN A 194 14.44 17.49 37.36
N VAL A 195 14.49 16.20 37.73
CA VAL A 195 14.44 15.79 39.13
C VAL A 195 15.86 15.90 39.69
N ASN A 196 16.21 17.10 40.14
CA ASN A 196 17.41 17.33 40.95
C ASN A 196 17.47 16.29 42.09
N PRO A 197 18.61 15.62 42.32
CA PRO A 197 18.82 14.87 43.54
C PRO A 197 18.90 15.88 44.68
N ILE A 198 17.75 16.19 45.32
CA ILE A 198 17.75 16.84 46.62
C ILE A 198 18.32 15.81 47.59
N THR A 199 19.65 15.88 47.71
CA THR A 199 20.48 15.58 48.87
C THR A 199 19.66 15.26 50.13
N CYS A 200 19.45 13.97 50.40
CA CYS A 200 19.34 13.49 51.77
C CYS A 200 20.74 13.57 52.43
N LYS A 201 21.16 14.78 52.78
CA LYS A 201 22.12 15.01 53.85
C LYS A 201 21.32 15.38 55.09
N TYR A 202 21.07 14.41 55.94
CA TYR A 202 20.64 14.63 57.33
C TYR A 202 21.43 13.61 58.18
N GLN A 203 22.50 14.11 58.81
CA GLN A 203 22.62 14.39 60.25
C GLN A 203 23.18 13.16 60.99
N THR A 204 24.50 13.16 61.19
CA THR A 204 25.23 13.41 62.47
C THR A 204 25.24 12.21 63.39
#